data_AF-A0A4U5LY56-F1
#
_entry.id   AF-A0A4U5LY56-F1
#
_cell.length_a   1.000
_cell.length_b   1.000
_cell.length_c   1.000
_cell.angle_alpha   90.00
_cell.angle_beta   90.00
_cell.angle_gamma   90.00
#
_symmetry.space_group_name_H-M   'P 1'
#
loop_
_entity.id
_entity.type
_entity.pdbx_description
1 polymer ?
#
loop_
_entity_poly.entity_id
_entity_poly.type
_entity_poly.pdbx_seq_one_letter_code
_entity_poly.pdbx_strand_id
1 'polypeptide(L)'
;MRTIVSENLWGGILIGNFCVPTTHRIEPKILINWVEFVSNQYHPSFEFFSCQRDRQPNTVLDFTGNRVDGGSGMGFRMEPAVNTITLVSSNQFLNNNNTALMVRNAKFPQLMNLPAEVTISKNAFKFNSGQYIISIGMNEDAPKQKLVFNQQNEVRENVITNPYPHLKPRSTPYAAMVVSSSNVEIRRNCFKNPRADYEIAAELDEHAKWIDARENSWGHQFPDNFMHRIFDQFNRYSLATIEVNPFAAVCNQRNPTSLPRCNITASSGRRASQPAKYTVIDDLHVVAGAKLTVAPGTILEYDPGRWNVGSGRAESSRLRRISDPVTFTQKPFIIPHVENIRLMDENYNEEVTAGRLEVLIDGQWGTVCNRSWTGKPRSAGVQPTRSHNGSSIL
;
A
#
# COMPACT_ATOMS: atom_id res chain seq x y z
N MET A 1 -36.27 -3.14 -16.97
CA MET A 1 -35.55 -2.03 -17.62
C MET A 1 -34.18 -1.95 -16.96
N ARG A 2 -33.09 -1.98 -17.73
CA ARG A 2 -31.72 -1.89 -17.18
C ARG A 2 -31.29 -0.43 -17.21
N THR A 3 -30.84 0.10 -16.08
CA THR A 3 -30.28 1.46 -16.01
C THR A 3 -28.80 1.36 -16.35
N ILE A 4 -28.36 2.07 -17.39
CA ILE A 4 -26.99 2.02 -17.89
C ILE A 4 -26.42 3.45 -17.89
N VAL A 5 -25.23 3.62 -17.34
CA VAL A 5 -24.42 4.84 -17.34
C VAL A 5 -23.11 4.51 -18.04
N SER A 6 -23.05 4.76 -19.34
CA SER A 6 -21.95 4.27 -20.17
C SER A 6 -21.32 5.33 -21.06
N GLU A 7 -20.08 5.07 -21.48
CA GLU A 7 -19.33 5.84 -22.48
C GLU A 7 -19.13 7.32 -22.12
N ASN A 8 -19.21 7.65 -20.83
CA ASN A 8 -18.97 9.02 -20.40
C ASN A 8 -17.47 9.33 -20.44
N LEU A 9 -17.12 10.47 -21.04
CA LEU A 9 -15.74 10.94 -21.11
C LEU A 9 -15.20 11.47 -19.76
N TRP A 10 -16.08 11.68 -18.77
CA TRP A 10 -15.74 12.29 -17.49
C TRP A 10 -16.46 11.60 -16.32
N GLY A 11 -16.28 10.29 -16.20
CA GLY A 11 -16.88 9.49 -15.12
C GLY A 11 -18.40 9.32 -15.23
N GLY A 12 -18.99 8.58 -14.30
CA GLY A 12 -20.42 8.28 -14.29
C GLY A 12 -21.20 9.22 -13.36
N ILE A 13 -21.62 8.70 -12.22
CA ILE A 13 -22.42 9.45 -11.24
C ILE A 13 -21.51 10.07 -10.19
N LEU A 14 -21.66 11.38 -9.96
CA LEU A 14 -21.03 12.10 -8.86
C LEU A 14 -22.11 12.65 -7.93
N ILE A 15 -21.97 12.35 -6.65
CA ILE A 15 -22.80 12.92 -5.59
C ILE A 15 -21.91 13.78 -4.70
N GLY A 16 -22.20 15.08 -4.67
CA GLY A 16 -21.42 16.05 -3.92
C GLY A 16 -21.67 16.03 -2.40
N ASN A 17 -20.87 16.81 -1.67
CA ASN A 17 -20.97 17.02 -0.22
C ASN A 17 -22.26 17.77 0.12
N PHE A 18 -23.34 17.02 0.23
CA PHE A 18 -24.66 17.50 0.60
C PHE A 18 -24.94 17.20 2.06
N CYS A 19 -25.13 18.26 2.85
CA CYS A 19 -25.43 18.18 4.28
C CYS A 19 -26.87 18.64 4.54
N VAL A 20 -27.62 17.83 5.26
CA VAL A 20 -29.04 18.07 5.55
C VAL A 20 -29.21 18.97 6.77
N PRO A 21 -30.06 20.02 6.74
CA PRO A 21 -30.28 20.88 7.90
C PRO A 21 -30.74 20.08 9.13
N THR A 22 -30.07 20.29 10.27
CA THR A 22 -30.35 19.59 11.54
C THR A 22 -31.71 19.90 12.14
N THR A 23 -32.36 20.98 11.67
CA THR A 23 -33.72 21.37 12.08
C THR A 23 -34.79 20.40 11.58
N HIS A 24 -34.49 19.60 10.57
CA HIS A 24 -35.42 18.65 9.99
C HIS A 24 -34.96 17.22 10.29
N ARG A 25 -35.86 16.35 10.76
CA ARG A 25 -35.60 14.93 11.02
C ARG A 25 -35.57 14.13 9.70
N ILE A 26 -34.63 14.48 8.82
CA ILE A 26 -34.47 13.86 7.50
C ILE A 26 -33.32 12.87 7.58
N GLU A 27 -33.55 11.65 7.08
CA GLU A 27 -32.52 10.64 6.85
C GLU A 27 -32.17 10.65 5.35
N PRO A 28 -31.03 11.24 4.94
CA PRO A 28 -30.65 11.26 3.53
C PRO A 28 -30.29 9.85 3.06
N LYS A 29 -30.91 9.41 1.95
CA LYS A 29 -30.69 8.10 1.33
C LYS A 29 -30.25 8.25 -0.11
N ILE A 30 -29.21 7.51 -0.47
CA ILE A 30 -28.70 7.39 -1.82
C ILE A 30 -28.76 5.90 -2.16
N LEU A 31 -29.62 5.53 -3.11
CA LEU A 31 -29.85 4.14 -3.50
C LEU A 31 -29.43 3.97 -4.97
N ILE A 32 -28.31 3.31 -5.20
CA ILE A 32 -27.75 3.05 -6.52
C ILE A 32 -27.72 1.54 -6.68
N ASN A 33 -28.84 1.01 -7.15
CA ASN A 33 -29.07 -0.43 -7.20
C ASN A 33 -29.35 -0.89 -8.62
N TRP A 34 -28.73 -1.99 -9.04
CA TRP A 34 -28.93 -2.61 -10.36
C TRP A 34 -28.61 -1.68 -11.54
N VAL A 35 -27.53 -0.90 -11.41
CA VAL A 35 -27.01 0.00 -12.45
C VAL A 35 -25.77 -0.61 -13.10
N GLU A 36 -25.67 -0.52 -14.42
CA GLU A 36 -24.48 -0.88 -15.19
C GLU A 36 -23.67 0.39 -15.53
N PHE A 37 -22.45 0.49 -15.03
CA PHE A 37 -21.47 1.52 -15.36
C PHE A 37 -20.47 0.94 -16.33
N VAL A 38 -20.51 1.34 -17.61
CA VAL A 38 -19.74 0.67 -18.68
C VAL A 38 -18.87 1.67 -19.42
N SER A 39 -17.57 1.40 -19.53
CA SER A 39 -16.66 2.19 -20.36
C SER A 39 -16.61 3.69 -20.01
N ASN A 40 -16.83 4.05 -18.74
CA ASN A 40 -16.65 5.41 -18.26
C ASN A 40 -15.15 5.74 -18.13
N GLN A 41 -14.77 6.93 -18.57
CA GLN A 41 -13.37 7.31 -18.72
C GLN A 41 -12.97 8.41 -17.74
N TYR A 42 -11.65 8.51 -17.50
CA TYR A 42 -10.96 9.57 -16.75
C TYR A 42 -11.32 9.66 -15.25
N HIS A 43 -12.58 9.89 -14.93
CA HIS A 43 -13.09 10.09 -13.57
C HIS A 43 -13.83 8.84 -13.07
N PRO A 44 -14.04 8.65 -11.74
CA PRO A 44 -14.78 7.52 -11.22
C PRO A 44 -16.13 7.23 -11.90
N SER A 45 -16.44 5.94 -12.08
CA SER A 45 -17.78 5.50 -12.55
C SER A 45 -18.86 5.85 -11.54
N PHE A 46 -18.56 5.72 -10.25
CA PHE A 46 -19.38 6.25 -9.17
C PHE A 46 -18.48 6.96 -8.15
N GLU A 47 -18.84 8.19 -7.79
CA GLU A 47 -18.23 8.93 -6.70
C GLU A 47 -19.28 9.44 -5.72
N PHE A 48 -19.01 9.21 -4.43
CA PHE A 48 -19.71 9.84 -3.33
C PHE A 48 -18.77 10.70 -2.50
N PHE A 49 -19.00 12.01 -2.52
CA PHE A 49 -18.32 12.97 -1.68
C PHE A 49 -19.20 13.26 -0.45
N SER A 50 -18.86 12.65 0.68
CA SER A 50 -19.73 12.63 1.86
C SER A 50 -19.89 14.00 2.55
N CYS A 51 -20.93 14.12 3.39
CA CYS A 51 -21.17 15.33 4.17
C CYS A 51 -20.09 15.52 5.26
N GLN A 52 -19.42 16.67 5.29
CA GLN A 52 -18.27 16.91 6.19
C GLN A 52 -18.59 17.83 7.38
N ARG A 53 -19.85 18.24 7.56
CA ARG A 53 -20.24 19.12 8.67
C ARG A 53 -20.43 18.32 9.96
N ASP A 54 -20.16 18.96 11.09
CA ASP A 54 -20.44 18.38 12.41
C ASP A 54 -21.96 18.38 12.70
N ARG A 55 -22.38 17.47 13.58
CA ARG A 55 -23.76 17.29 14.06
C ARG A 55 -24.77 17.03 12.95
N GLN A 56 -24.38 16.33 11.90
CA GLN A 56 -25.26 15.98 10.78
C GLN A 56 -25.82 14.56 10.94
N PRO A 57 -27.01 14.27 10.40
CA PRO A 57 -27.48 12.90 10.28
C PRO A 57 -26.58 12.12 9.31
N ASN A 58 -26.44 10.81 9.54
CA ASN A 58 -25.71 9.95 8.63
C ASN A 58 -26.48 9.78 7.30
N THR A 59 -25.75 9.86 6.19
CA THR A 59 -26.28 9.52 4.87
C THR A 59 -26.18 8.02 4.63
N VAL A 60 -27.32 7.39 4.38
CA VAL A 60 -27.39 5.97 4.02
C VAL A 60 -27.09 5.84 2.52
N LEU A 61 -25.96 5.23 2.19
CA LEU A 61 -25.58 4.89 0.83
C LEU A 61 -25.72 3.39 0.62
N ASP A 62 -26.64 2.99 -0.26
CA ASP A 62 -26.77 1.61 -0.72
C ASP A 62 -26.29 1.53 -2.18
N PHE A 63 -25.18 0.84 -2.38
CA PHE A 63 -24.62 0.56 -3.70
C PHE A 63 -24.64 -0.96 -3.90
N THR A 64 -25.78 -1.50 -4.35
CA THR A 64 -26.01 -2.94 -4.40
C THR A 64 -26.38 -3.48 -5.79
N GLY A 65 -25.78 -4.60 -6.19
CA GLY A 65 -26.16 -5.30 -7.42
C GLY A 65 -25.73 -4.59 -8.71
N ASN A 66 -24.76 -3.68 -8.64
CA ASN A 66 -24.26 -2.93 -9.78
C ASN A 66 -23.16 -3.69 -10.52
N ARG A 67 -22.97 -3.33 -11.79
CA ARG A 67 -21.82 -3.78 -12.60
C ARG A 67 -21.00 -2.55 -12.99
N VAL A 68 -19.70 -2.58 -12.74
CA VAL A 68 -18.74 -1.54 -13.11
C VAL A 68 -17.67 -2.18 -14.00
N ASP A 69 -17.72 -1.89 -15.29
CA ASP A 69 -16.99 -2.66 -16.30
C ASP A 69 -16.25 -1.77 -17.31
N GLY A 70 -14.99 -2.12 -17.59
CA GLY A 70 -14.22 -1.58 -18.71
C GLY A 70 -13.90 -0.08 -18.61
N GLY A 71 -13.97 0.53 -17.42
CA GLY A 71 -13.63 1.93 -17.22
C GLY A 71 -12.13 2.19 -17.16
N SER A 72 -11.69 3.40 -17.59
CA SER A 72 -10.30 3.86 -17.42
C SER A 72 -10.10 4.74 -16.17
N GLY A 73 -11.19 5.29 -15.64
CA GLY A 73 -11.22 5.92 -14.32
C GLY A 73 -11.38 4.88 -13.20
N MET A 74 -11.46 5.34 -11.95
CA MET A 74 -11.77 4.47 -10.82
C MET A 74 -13.17 3.86 -10.95
N GLY A 75 -13.39 2.68 -10.37
CA GLY A 75 -14.73 2.09 -10.35
C GLY A 75 -15.65 2.83 -9.37
N PHE A 76 -15.35 2.71 -8.08
CA PHE A 76 -16.07 3.34 -6.98
C PHE A 76 -15.09 4.18 -6.14
N ARG A 77 -15.41 5.46 -5.92
CA ARG A 77 -14.63 6.35 -5.03
C ARG A 77 -15.49 6.96 -3.93
N MET A 78 -15.00 6.86 -2.70
CA MET A 78 -15.54 7.54 -1.53
C MET A 78 -14.39 8.01 -0.63
N GLU A 79 -13.96 9.25 -0.86
CA GLU A 79 -12.82 9.87 -0.17
C GLU A 79 -13.14 11.38 0.03
N PRO A 80 -13.59 11.84 1.21
CA PRO A 80 -13.75 11.10 2.47
C PRO A 80 -15.08 10.33 2.57
N ALA A 81 -15.07 9.31 3.42
CA ALA A 81 -16.19 8.52 3.89
C ALA A 81 -16.56 8.89 5.35
N VAL A 82 -17.35 9.95 5.56
CA VAL A 82 -17.79 10.43 6.89
C VAL A 82 -19.28 10.79 6.89
N ASN A 83 -19.90 10.91 8.07
CA ASN A 83 -21.34 11.08 8.27
C ASN A 83 -22.17 10.14 7.38
N THR A 84 -21.85 8.85 7.42
CA THR A 84 -22.41 7.89 6.46
C THR A 84 -22.53 6.49 7.04
N ILE A 85 -23.56 5.79 6.57
CA ILE A 85 -23.74 4.35 6.71
C ILE A 85 -23.80 3.81 5.29
N THR A 86 -22.75 3.12 4.86
CA THR A 86 -22.57 2.68 3.47
C THR A 86 -22.58 1.17 3.37
N LEU A 87 -23.38 0.64 2.45
CA LEU A 87 -23.39 -0.76 2.05
C LEU A 87 -22.97 -0.86 0.58
N VAL A 88 -21.85 -1.52 0.32
CA VAL A 88 -21.41 -1.90 -1.03
C VAL A 88 -21.55 -3.41 -1.12
N SER A 89 -22.62 -3.90 -1.74
CA SER A 89 -22.90 -5.35 -1.77
C SER A 89 -23.24 -5.91 -3.14
N SER A 90 -22.84 -7.16 -3.39
CA SER A 90 -23.27 -7.91 -4.58
C SER A 90 -22.94 -7.21 -5.91
N ASN A 91 -21.88 -6.40 -5.95
CA ASN A 91 -21.44 -5.70 -7.15
C ASN A 91 -20.37 -6.49 -7.92
N GLN A 92 -20.26 -6.21 -9.21
CA GLN A 92 -19.22 -6.76 -10.08
C GLN A 92 -18.33 -5.63 -10.61
N PHE A 93 -17.06 -5.62 -10.21
CA PHE A 93 -16.03 -4.74 -10.74
C PHE A 93 -15.15 -5.54 -11.69
N LEU A 94 -15.31 -5.32 -12.99
CA LEU A 94 -14.71 -6.13 -14.05
C LEU A 94 -13.87 -5.28 -15.00
N ASN A 95 -12.72 -5.79 -15.43
CA ASN A 95 -11.92 -5.20 -16.52
C ASN A 95 -11.61 -3.70 -16.39
N ASN A 96 -11.63 -3.12 -15.18
CA ASN A 96 -11.33 -1.71 -14.99
C ASN A 96 -9.81 -1.52 -15.07
N ASN A 97 -9.36 -0.49 -15.79
CA ASN A 97 -7.94 -0.18 -15.95
C ASN A 97 -7.47 0.88 -14.95
N ASN A 98 -7.99 0.80 -13.73
CA ASN A 98 -7.62 1.63 -12.59
C ASN A 98 -8.07 0.93 -11.30
N THR A 99 -7.95 1.61 -10.16
CA THR A 99 -8.49 1.14 -8.89
C THR A 99 -10.00 0.93 -8.98
N ALA A 100 -10.43 -0.30 -8.72
CA ALA A 100 -11.83 -0.69 -8.79
C ALA A 100 -12.65 -0.12 -7.63
N LEU A 101 -12.09 -0.08 -6.42
CA LEU A 101 -12.76 0.47 -5.25
C LEU A 101 -11.78 1.23 -4.34
N MET A 102 -12.17 2.45 -3.98
CA MET A 102 -11.41 3.31 -3.08
C MET A 102 -12.34 3.89 -2.01
N VAL A 103 -12.04 3.59 -0.74
CA VAL A 103 -12.70 4.18 0.43
C VAL A 103 -11.63 4.63 1.42
N ARG A 104 -11.35 5.93 1.50
CA ARG A 104 -10.22 6.44 2.29
C ARG A 104 -10.56 7.71 3.06
N ASN A 105 -10.07 7.79 4.30
CA ASN A 105 -10.14 9.01 5.11
C ASN A 105 -8.78 9.62 5.46
N ALA A 106 -7.67 8.90 5.30
CA ALA A 106 -6.34 9.32 5.77
C ALA A 106 -5.88 10.72 5.30
N LYS A 107 -6.37 11.21 4.15
CA LYS A 107 -6.08 12.58 3.66
C LYS A 107 -6.84 13.68 4.41
N PHE A 108 -7.79 13.32 5.27
CA PHE A 108 -8.69 14.22 5.99
C PHE A 108 -8.66 13.95 7.50
N PRO A 109 -7.50 14.07 8.17
CA PRO A 109 -7.37 13.81 9.61
C PRO A 109 -8.29 14.71 10.45
N GLN A 110 -8.61 15.91 9.98
CA GLN A 110 -9.54 16.84 10.65
C GLN A 110 -10.97 16.28 10.79
N LEU A 111 -11.32 15.26 10.02
CA LEU A 111 -12.65 14.64 10.04
C LEU A 111 -12.74 13.41 10.95
N MET A 112 -11.69 13.10 11.72
CA MET A 112 -11.60 11.92 12.60
C MET A 112 -12.78 11.78 13.58
N ASN A 113 -13.37 12.90 14.03
CA ASN A 113 -14.48 12.90 14.98
C ASN A 113 -15.84 12.56 14.36
N LEU A 114 -15.96 12.61 13.03
CA LEU A 114 -17.20 12.32 12.32
C LEU A 114 -17.42 10.80 12.19
N PRO A 115 -18.66 10.31 12.38
CA PRO A 115 -18.96 8.90 12.29
C PRO A 115 -18.85 8.37 10.85
N ALA A 116 -18.47 7.11 10.69
CA ALA A 116 -18.49 6.41 9.41
C ALA A 116 -18.66 4.92 9.63
N GLU A 117 -19.64 4.32 8.98
CA GLU A 117 -19.80 2.86 8.96
C GLU A 117 -19.86 2.40 7.51
N VAL A 118 -18.88 1.61 7.08
CA VAL A 118 -18.81 1.12 5.70
C VAL A 118 -18.71 -0.40 5.71
N THR A 119 -19.67 -1.06 5.07
CA THR A 119 -19.69 -2.52 4.90
C THR A 119 -19.57 -2.87 3.42
N ILE A 120 -18.56 -3.67 3.09
CA ILE A 120 -18.28 -4.13 1.73
C ILE A 120 -18.35 -5.66 1.74
N SER A 121 -19.37 -6.23 1.08
CA SER A 121 -19.63 -7.68 1.12
C SER A 121 -20.12 -8.27 -0.20
N LYS A 122 -19.79 -9.54 -0.46
CA LYS A 122 -20.29 -10.29 -1.63
C LYS A 122 -19.97 -9.64 -2.98
N ASN A 123 -18.92 -8.83 -3.08
CA ASN A 123 -18.53 -8.19 -4.33
C ASN A 123 -17.50 -9.05 -5.09
N ALA A 124 -17.49 -8.96 -6.42
CA ALA A 124 -16.52 -9.60 -7.27
C ALA A 124 -15.61 -8.56 -7.94
N PHE A 125 -14.31 -8.60 -7.65
CA PHE A 125 -13.26 -7.80 -8.26
C PHE A 125 -12.41 -8.71 -9.14
N LYS A 126 -12.69 -8.72 -10.46
CA LYS A 126 -12.05 -9.64 -11.40
C LYS A 126 -11.49 -8.93 -12.62
N PHE A 127 -10.33 -9.39 -13.07
CA PHE A 127 -9.69 -8.93 -14.31
C PHE A 127 -9.40 -7.42 -14.37
N ASN A 128 -9.39 -6.72 -13.23
CA ASN A 128 -9.03 -5.32 -13.16
C ASN A 128 -7.50 -5.18 -13.22
N SER A 129 -7.01 -4.06 -13.73
CA SER A 129 -5.60 -3.70 -13.77
C SER A 129 -5.35 -2.34 -13.15
N GLY A 130 -4.34 -2.24 -12.28
CA GLY A 130 -3.98 -0.97 -11.65
C GLY A 130 -2.78 -1.11 -10.73
N GLN A 131 -2.34 -0.01 -10.12
CA GLN A 131 -1.30 -0.04 -9.08
C GLN A 131 -1.77 -0.78 -7.81
N TYR A 132 -3.07 -0.67 -7.54
CA TYR A 132 -3.81 -1.44 -6.56
C TYR A 132 -5.27 -1.48 -6.98
N ILE A 133 -5.96 -2.60 -6.70
CA ILE A 133 -7.34 -2.82 -7.14
C ILE A 133 -8.32 -2.27 -6.12
N ILE A 134 -8.00 -2.48 -4.83
CA ILE A 134 -8.79 -2.02 -3.71
C ILE A 134 -7.89 -1.20 -2.79
N SER A 135 -8.33 -0.01 -2.41
CA SER A 135 -7.67 0.80 -1.38
C SER A 135 -8.69 1.22 -0.33
N ILE A 136 -8.50 0.73 0.90
CA ILE A 136 -9.44 0.94 2.00
C ILE A 136 -8.73 1.44 3.26
N GLY A 137 -9.37 2.35 4.00
CA GLY A 137 -8.85 2.80 5.28
C GLY A 137 -9.61 3.99 5.85
N MET A 138 -9.86 3.95 7.14
CA MET A 138 -10.44 5.09 7.87
C MET A 138 -9.34 6.01 8.39
N ASN A 139 -9.71 7.04 9.16
CA ASN A 139 -8.73 7.74 9.96
C ASN A 139 -8.29 6.81 11.09
N GLU A 140 -6.97 6.69 11.28
CA GLU A 140 -6.41 5.85 12.35
C GLU A 140 -6.89 6.34 13.71
N ASP A 141 -7.23 5.40 14.60
CA ASP A 141 -7.73 5.64 15.95
C ASP A 141 -9.03 6.46 16.04
N ALA A 142 -9.72 6.67 14.91
CA ALA A 142 -11.02 7.34 14.89
C ALA A 142 -12.08 6.49 15.62
N PRO A 143 -12.62 6.93 16.78
CA PRO A 143 -13.46 6.07 17.63
C PRO A 143 -14.83 5.76 17.02
N LYS A 144 -15.27 6.55 16.02
CA LYS A 144 -16.58 6.45 15.38
C LYS A 144 -16.51 6.03 13.91
N GLN A 145 -15.33 5.64 13.43
CA GLN A 145 -15.16 5.20 12.05
C GLN A 145 -14.81 3.71 12.01
N LYS A 146 -15.53 2.95 11.20
CA LYS A 146 -15.32 1.52 11.02
C LYS A 146 -15.54 1.13 9.56
N LEU A 147 -14.63 0.33 9.01
CA LEU A 147 -14.81 -0.33 7.73
C LEU A 147 -14.74 -1.84 7.90
N VAL A 148 -15.71 -2.55 7.33
CA VAL A 148 -15.75 -4.00 7.31
C VAL A 148 -15.72 -4.47 5.86
N PHE A 149 -14.70 -5.23 5.50
CA PHE A 149 -14.58 -5.91 4.21
C PHE A 149 -14.72 -7.41 4.47
N ASN A 150 -15.94 -7.93 4.36
CA ASN A 150 -16.22 -9.30 4.79
C ASN A 150 -17.25 -10.02 3.93
N GLN A 151 -17.47 -11.30 4.26
CA GLN A 151 -18.54 -12.11 3.68
C GLN A 151 -18.45 -12.22 2.16
N GLN A 152 -17.51 -13.05 1.69
CA GLN A 152 -17.42 -13.52 0.30
C GLN A 152 -17.13 -12.42 -0.73
N ASN A 153 -16.30 -11.42 -0.41
CA ASN A 153 -15.69 -10.66 -1.49
C ASN A 153 -14.65 -11.52 -2.21
N GLU A 154 -14.71 -11.53 -3.54
CA GLU A 154 -13.77 -12.25 -4.40
C GLU A 154 -12.82 -11.25 -5.07
N VAL A 155 -11.54 -11.29 -4.72
CA VAL A 155 -10.49 -10.47 -5.34
C VAL A 155 -9.58 -11.40 -6.13
N ARG A 156 -9.89 -11.63 -7.41
CA ARG A 156 -9.26 -12.71 -8.18
C ARG A 156 -8.88 -12.29 -9.60
N GLU A 157 -7.82 -12.87 -10.13
CA GLU A 157 -7.37 -12.69 -11.51
C GLU A 157 -7.11 -11.23 -11.91
N ASN A 158 -6.80 -10.36 -10.95
CA ASN A 158 -6.43 -8.98 -11.21
C ASN A 158 -4.93 -8.84 -11.51
N VAL A 159 -4.56 -7.70 -12.09
CA VAL A 159 -3.19 -7.36 -12.52
C VAL A 159 -2.69 -6.18 -11.75
N ILE A 160 -1.59 -6.35 -11.04
CA ILE A 160 -1.00 -5.29 -10.26
C ILE A 160 0.18 -4.75 -11.06
N THR A 161 0.13 -3.48 -11.41
CA THR A 161 1.13 -2.82 -12.26
C THR A 161 2.06 -1.99 -11.39
N ASN A 162 3.35 -2.32 -11.41
CA ASN A 162 4.38 -1.47 -10.84
C ASN A 162 4.96 -0.56 -11.95
N PRO A 163 4.61 0.75 -11.98
CA PRO A 163 5.15 1.68 -12.97
C PRO A 163 6.66 1.93 -12.83
N TYR A 164 7.24 1.62 -11.68
CA TYR A 164 8.65 1.85 -11.37
C TYR A 164 9.32 0.55 -10.86
N PRO A 165 9.55 -0.46 -11.73
CA PRO A 165 10.04 -1.78 -11.31
C PRO A 165 11.42 -1.74 -10.64
N HIS A 166 12.24 -0.73 -10.95
CA HIS A 166 13.57 -0.55 -10.36
C HIS A 166 13.57 0.24 -9.05
N LEU A 167 12.41 0.79 -8.64
CA LEU A 167 12.27 1.57 -7.43
C LEU A 167 11.30 0.86 -6.48
N LYS A 168 11.75 0.64 -5.24
CA LYS A 168 10.84 0.17 -4.19
C LYS A 168 10.01 1.36 -3.70
N PRO A 169 8.67 1.31 -3.77
CA PRO A 169 7.83 2.42 -3.34
C PRO A 169 7.99 2.63 -1.83
N ARG A 170 8.19 3.89 -1.41
CA ARG A 170 8.34 4.26 0.01
C ARG A 170 7.04 4.74 0.64
N SER A 171 6.01 5.01 -0.16
CA SER A 171 4.67 5.40 0.30
C SER A 171 3.71 4.22 0.21
N THR A 172 2.95 4.12 -0.88
CA THR A 172 1.91 3.11 -1.08
C THR A 172 2.49 1.89 -1.82
N PRO A 173 2.39 0.68 -1.25
CA PRO A 173 2.83 -0.54 -1.92
C PRO A 173 1.90 -0.90 -3.09
N TYR A 174 2.42 -1.66 -4.06
CA TYR A 174 1.62 -2.22 -5.16
C TYR A 174 1.08 -3.59 -4.76
N ALA A 175 -0.23 -3.70 -4.55
CA ALA A 175 -0.87 -4.93 -4.09
C ALA A 175 -2.32 -5.03 -4.59
N ALA A 176 -2.92 -6.23 -4.57
CA ALA A 176 -4.33 -6.36 -4.94
C ALA A 176 -5.22 -5.53 -3.99
N MET A 177 -4.91 -5.53 -2.69
CA MET A 177 -5.54 -4.67 -1.69
C MET A 177 -4.49 -3.88 -0.89
N VAL A 178 -4.73 -2.59 -0.69
CA VAL A 178 -3.95 -1.73 0.20
C VAL A 178 -4.83 -1.27 1.37
N VAL A 179 -4.28 -1.33 2.58
CA VAL A 179 -4.98 -0.99 3.81
C VAL A 179 -4.22 0.07 4.60
N SER A 180 -4.89 1.19 4.91
CA SER A 180 -4.22 2.35 5.52
C SER A 180 -4.63 2.64 6.97
N SER A 181 -5.37 1.76 7.63
CA SER A 181 -5.78 1.96 9.03
C SER A 181 -6.17 0.63 9.72
N SER A 182 -5.98 0.56 11.04
CA SER A 182 -6.39 -0.54 11.91
C SER A 182 -7.90 -0.57 12.19
N ASN A 183 -8.64 0.50 11.86
CA ASN A 183 -10.11 0.58 11.91
C ASN A 183 -10.82 -0.27 10.83
N VAL A 184 -10.05 -1.09 10.09
CA VAL A 184 -10.51 -1.96 9.02
C VAL A 184 -10.50 -3.42 9.47
N GLU A 185 -11.62 -4.10 9.31
CA GLU A 185 -11.75 -5.55 9.56
C GLU A 185 -11.95 -6.30 8.24
N ILE A 186 -11.02 -7.18 7.90
CA ILE A 186 -11.00 -7.93 6.63
C ILE A 186 -11.16 -9.40 6.98
N ARG A 187 -12.35 -9.99 6.75
CA ARG A 187 -12.58 -11.40 7.13
C ARG A 187 -13.44 -12.17 6.16
N ARG A 188 -13.14 -13.46 5.98
CA ARG A 188 -13.95 -14.39 5.16
C ARG A 188 -14.09 -13.94 3.70
N ASN A 189 -12.99 -13.47 3.12
CA ASN A 189 -12.87 -13.12 1.70
C ASN A 189 -11.97 -14.10 0.96
N CYS A 190 -11.96 -14.01 -0.37
CA CYS A 190 -11.21 -14.91 -1.23
C CYS A 190 -10.30 -14.14 -2.18
N PHE A 191 -8.99 -14.26 -1.94
CA PHE A 191 -7.92 -13.66 -2.73
C PHE A 191 -7.25 -14.73 -3.60
N LYS A 192 -6.95 -14.40 -4.85
CA LYS A 192 -6.08 -15.20 -5.73
C LYS A 192 -5.72 -14.36 -6.96
N ASN A 193 -4.59 -13.67 -6.92
CA ASN A 193 -4.15 -12.79 -8.00
C ASN A 193 -2.74 -13.20 -8.47
N PRO A 194 -2.60 -14.21 -9.36
CA PRO A 194 -1.30 -14.75 -9.75
C PRO A 194 -0.33 -13.71 -10.36
N ARG A 195 -0.87 -12.62 -10.90
CA ARG A 195 -0.11 -11.49 -11.48
C ARG A 195 0.06 -10.31 -10.52
N ALA A 196 -0.05 -10.57 -9.22
CA ALA A 196 0.30 -9.65 -8.15
C ALA A 196 1.52 -10.19 -7.40
N ASP A 197 2.44 -9.33 -7.00
CA ASP A 197 3.49 -9.70 -6.04
C ASP A 197 2.88 -9.88 -4.65
N TYR A 198 1.94 -9.00 -4.29
CA TYR A 198 1.27 -8.98 -3.00
C TYR A 198 -0.27 -9.02 -3.15
N GLU A 199 -0.91 -9.89 -2.36
CA GLU A 199 -2.38 -9.95 -2.25
C GLU A 199 -2.92 -8.79 -1.41
N ILE A 200 -2.21 -8.47 -0.32
CA ILE A 200 -2.55 -7.40 0.61
C ILE A 200 -1.28 -6.68 1.05
N ALA A 201 -1.38 -5.37 1.26
CA ALA A 201 -0.30 -4.56 1.78
C ALA A 201 -0.77 -3.54 2.82
N ALA A 202 0.03 -3.37 3.87
CA ALA A 202 -0.14 -2.31 4.86
C ALA A 202 0.48 -1.00 4.33
N GLU A 203 -0.29 0.08 4.42
CA GLU A 203 0.20 1.46 4.26
C GLU A 203 0.27 2.20 5.60
N LEU A 204 -0.30 1.62 6.66
CA LEU A 204 -0.29 2.19 8.01
C LEU A 204 1.11 2.15 8.61
N ASP A 205 1.74 3.31 8.78
CA ASP A 205 3.09 3.49 9.33
C ASP A 205 3.09 3.49 10.88
N GLU A 206 2.46 2.46 11.47
CA GLU A 206 2.31 2.30 12.92
C GLU A 206 2.68 0.88 13.37
N HIS A 207 3.97 0.65 13.63
CA HIS A 207 4.54 -0.64 14.05
C HIS A 207 3.93 -1.28 15.31
N ALA A 208 3.22 -0.50 16.14
CA ALA A 208 2.54 -0.99 17.35
C ALA A 208 1.10 -1.45 17.07
N LYS A 209 0.59 -1.23 15.85
CA LYS A 209 -0.76 -1.55 15.44
C LYS A 209 -0.76 -2.82 14.59
N TRP A 210 -1.96 -3.38 14.45
CA TRP A 210 -2.19 -4.52 13.58
C TRP A 210 -3.50 -4.32 12.81
N ILE A 211 -3.56 -4.92 11.63
CA ILE A 211 -4.72 -4.93 10.75
C ILE A 211 -5.34 -6.32 10.79
N ASP A 212 -6.63 -6.42 11.09
CA ASP A 212 -7.32 -7.71 11.18
C ASP A 212 -7.63 -8.25 9.79
N ALA A 213 -6.87 -9.26 9.37
CA ALA A 213 -7.04 -9.96 8.09
C ALA A 213 -7.28 -11.48 8.29
N ARG A 214 -7.88 -11.85 9.42
CA ARG A 214 -8.13 -13.24 9.77
C ARG A 214 -9.26 -13.86 8.94
N GLU A 215 -9.26 -15.17 8.87
CA GLU A 215 -10.29 -16.00 8.25
C GLU A 215 -10.45 -15.77 6.73
N ASN A 216 -9.47 -15.13 6.08
CA ASN A 216 -9.44 -14.97 4.63
C ASN A 216 -8.74 -16.16 3.97
N SER A 217 -9.14 -16.44 2.72
CA SER A 217 -8.42 -17.37 1.86
C SER A 217 -7.48 -16.61 0.94
N TRP A 218 -6.20 -16.96 0.98
CA TRP A 218 -5.13 -16.32 0.21
C TRP A 218 -4.77 -17.08 -1.07
N GLY A 219 -5.69 -17.92 -1.55
CA GLY A 219 -5.54 -18.65 -2.82
C GLY A 219 -4.71 -19.93 -2.74
N HIS A 220 -4.04 -20.17 -1.60
CA HIS A 220 -3.21 -21.34 -1.35
C HIS A 220 -3.58 -22.01 -0.02
N GLN A 221 -3.44 -23.34 0.02
CA GLN A 221 -3.76 -24.15 1.21
C GLN A 221 -2.68 -24.09 2.30
N PHE A 222 -1.43 -23.86 1.90
CA PHE A 222 -0.27 -23.90 2.78
C PHE A 222 0.32 -22.50 2.98
N PRO A 223 0.66 -22.10 4.21
CA PRO A 223 1.23 -20.78 4.52
C PRO A 223 2.45 -20.40 3.69
N ASP A 224 3.37 -21.34 3.46
CA ASP A 224 4.62 -21.10 2.71
C ASP A 224 4.36 -20.52 1.30
N ASN A 225 3.20 -20.85 0.71
CA ASN A 225 2.84 -20.43 -0.63
C ASN A 225 2.18 -19.04 -0.71
N PHE A 226 1.78 -18.43 0.42
CA PHE A 226 1.13 -17.11 0.40
C PHE A 226 1.70 -16.09 1.39
N MET A 227 2.41 -16.50 2.44
CA MET A 227 2.94 -15.57 3.44
C MET A 227 3.87 -14.52 2.83
N HIS A 228 4.66 -14.88 1.82
CA HIS A 228 5.52 -13.94 1.09
C HIS A 228 4.75 -12.92 0.23
N ARG A 229 3.44 -13.12 0.06
CA ARG A 229 2.51 -12.26 -0.71
C ARG A 229 1.72 -11.31 0.22
N ILE A 230 2.04 -11.29 1.51
CA ILE A 230 1.52 -10.33 2.48
C ILE A 230 2.63 -9.29 2.70
N PHE A 231 2.35 -8.01 2.42
CA PHE A 231 3.31 -6.93 2.62
C PHE A 231 3.01 -6.15 3.90
N ASP A 232 3.77 -6.37 4.96
CA ASP A 232 3.52 -5.78 6.28
C ASP A 232 4.80 -5.41 7.03
N GLN A 233 4.72 -5.33 8.37
CA GLN A 233 5.85 -5.09 9.26
C GLN A 233 7.08 -5.96 8.99
N PHE A 234 6.90 -7.21 8.54
CA PHE A 234 8.00 -8.10 8.21
C PHE A 234 8.83 -7.57 7.03
N ASN A 235 8.17 -6.96 6.05
CA ASN A 235 8.82 -6.36 4.89
C ASN A 235 9.40 -4.98 5.19
N ARG A 236 8.76 -4.23 6.08
CA ARG A 236 9.20 -2.91 6.52
C ARG A 236 8.80 -2.67 7.97
N TYR A 237 9.80 -2.55 8.85
CA TYR A 237 9.61 -2.50 10.30
C TYR A 237 8.63 -1.41 10.80
N SER A 238 8.54 -0.28 10.09
CA SER A 238 7.70 0.84 10.51
C SER A 238 6.20 0.60 10.30
N LEU A 239 5.83 -0.37 9.46
CA LEU A 239 4.44 -0.68 9.14
C LEU A 239 3.74 -1.49 10.23
N ALA A 240 2.41 -1.39 10.26
CA ALA A 240 1.56 -2.27 11.06
C ALA A 240 1.65 -3.74 10.59
N THR A 241 1.49 -4.68 11.53
CA THR A 241 1.39 -6.12 11.22
C THR A 241 0.04 -6.45 10.58
N ILE A 242 0.00 -7.36 9.60
CA ILE A 242 -1.26 -7.90 9.08
C ILE A 242 -1.53 -9.26 9.75
N GLU A 243 -2.54 -9.33 10.61
CA GLU A 243 -2.89 -10.56 11.32
C GLU A 243 -3.72 -11.47 10.42
N VAL A 244 -3.11 -12.54 9.92
CA VAL A 244 -3.74 -13.52 9.01
C VAL A 244 -4.19 -14.81 9.71
N ASN A 245 -3.86 -15.01 10.99
CA ASN A 245 -4.13 -16.26 11.72
C ASN A 245 -5.40 -16.16 12.60
N PRO A 246 -6.36 -17.09 12.46
CA PRO A 246 -6.39 -18.24 11.56
C PRO A 246 -6.77 -17.84 10.13
N PHE A 247 -6.39 -18.63 9.13
CA PHE A 247 -6.66 -18.38 7.71
C PHE A 247 -7.59 -19.45 7.12
N ALA A 248 -8.21 -19.21 5.96
CA ALA A 248 -9.02 -20.21 5.26
C ALA A 248 -8.20 -20.88 4.15
N ALA A 249 -7.86 -22.16 4.30
CA ALA A 249 -7.11 -22.92 3.28
C ALA A 249 -7.85 -23.01 1.94
N VAL A 250 -9.18 -23.00 1.99
CA VAL A 250 -10.05 -22.92 0.81
C VAL A 250 -11.05 -21.77 0.98
N CYS A 251 -11.34 -21.07 -0.12
CA CYS A 251 -12.38 -20.05 -0.16
C CYS A 251 -13.72 -20.60 0.38
N ASN A 252 -14.41 -19.81 1.22
CA ASN A 252 -15.67 -20.18 1.88
C ASN A 252 -15.59 -21.35 2.89
N GLN A 253 -14.39 -21.72 3.35
CA GLN A 253 -14.22 -22.69 4.42
C GLN A 253 -14.84 -22.16 5.72
N ARG A 254 -15.70 -22.98 6.36
CA ARG A 254 -16.39 -22.60 7.62
C ARG A 254 -15.46 -22.52 8.83
N ASN A 255 -14.54 -23.48 8.93
CA ASN A 255 -13.63 -23.60 10.06
C ASN A 255 -12.22 -23.19 9.62
N PRO A 256 -11.70 -22.03 10.04
CA PRO A 256 -10.40 -21.57 9.59
C PRO A 256 -9.27 -22.43 10.16
N THR A 257 -8.21 -22.58 9.38
CA THR A 257 -7.00 -23.31 9.71
C THR A 257 -6.05 -22.40 10.50
N SER A 258 -5.57 -22.87 11.65
CA SER A 258 -4.54 -22.14 12.39
C SER A 258 -3.18 -22.35 11.74
N LEU A 259 -2.36 -21.30 11.74
CA LEU A 259 -0.94 -21.44 11.40
C LEU A 259 -0.27 -22.40 12.41
N PRO A 260 0.59 -23.31 11.96
CA PRO A 260 1.37 -24.13 12.86
C PRO A 260 2.17 -23.22 13.80
N ARG A 261 2.12 -23.49 15.12
CA ARG A 261 2.93 -22.75 16.09
C ARG A 261 4.39 -22.94 15.72
N CYS A 262 5.06 -21.85 15.37
CA CYS A 262 6.51 -21.79 15.33
C CYS A 262 7.02 -21.95 16.77
N ASN A 263 7.21 -23.19 17.22
CA ASN A 263 8.06 -23.47 18.38
C ASN A 263 9.50 -23.22 17.95
N ILE A 264 9.85 -21.94 17.80
CA ILE A 264 11.25 -21.54 17.72
C ILE A 264 11.78 -21.73 19.14
N THR A 265 12.17 -22.96 19.46
CA THR A 265 13.32 -23.14 20.35
C THR A 265 14.41 -22.28 19.73
N ALA A 266 14.84 -21.24 20.44
CA ALA A 266 15.94 -20.38 20.03
C ALA A 266 17.25 -21.18 20.01
N SER A 267 17.34 -22.14 19.09
CA SER A 267 18.57 -22.82 18.76
C SER A 267 19.27 -21.97 17.73
N SER A 268 20.44 -21.48 18.13
CA SER A 268 21.47 -20.85 17.33
C SER A 268 21.26 -19.38 16.98
N GLY A 269 21.82 -18.52 17.84
CA GLY A 269 22.51 -17.35 17.32
C GLY A 269 23.50 -17.81 16.26
N ARG A 270 23.23 -17.47 15.00
CA ARG A 270 24.18 -17.71 13.90
C ARG A 270 25.42 -16.88 14.19
N ARG A 271 26.50 -17.55 14.60
CA ARG A 271 27.83 -16.96 14.68
C ARG A 271 28.36 -16.84 13.25
N ALA A 272 28.41 -15.62 12.71
CA ALA A 272 29.28 -15.30 11.59
C ALA A 272 30.73 -15.35 12.10
N SER A 273 31.34 -16.54 12.08
CA SER A 273 32.67 -16.77 12.67
C SER A 273 33.83 -16.33 11.77
N GLN A 274 33.56 -15.93 10.52
CA GLN A 274 34.58 -15.51 9.55
C GLN A 274 34.26 -14.11 8.99
N PRO A 275 35.27 -13.24 8.81
CA PRO A 275 35.12 -11.99 8.09
C PRO A 275 34.72 -12.29 6.65
N ALA A 276 33.54 -11.80 6.25
CA ALA A 276 33.00 -12.00 4.91
C ALA A 276 32.15 -10.80 4.49
N LYS A 277 31.82 -10.73 3.21
CA LYS A 277 30.84 -9.78 2.67
C LYS A 277 29.46 -10.43 2.68
N TYR A 278 28.52 -9.89 3.45
CA TYR A 278 27.14 -10.32 3.47
C TYR A 278 26.26 -9.26 2.81
N THR A 279 25.39 -9.70 1.89
CA THR A 279 24.38 -8.81 1.32
C THR A 279 23.12 -8.88 2.16
N VAL A 280 22.74 -7.73 2.71
CA VAL A 280 21.53 -7.56 3.51
C VAL A 280 20.38 -7.25 2.54
N ILE A 281 19.70 -8.34 2.19
CA ILE A 281 18.56 -8.33 1.27
C ILE A 281 17.24 -8.01 1.97
N ASP A 282 17.20 -7.81 3.29
CA ASP A 282 16.01 -7.35 4.07
C ASP A 282 16.39 -6.47 5.27
N ASP A 283 15.43 -5.72 5.85
CA ASP A 283 15.71 -4.85 7.01
C ASP A 283 16.28 -5.67 8.18
N LEU A 284 17.44 -5.28 8.70
CA LEU A 284 18.13 -6.03 9.75
C LEU A 284 17.79 -5.44 11.13
N HIS A 285 16.89 -6.10 11.84
CA HIS A 285 16.47 -5.72 13.19
C HIS A 285 16.99 -6.69 14.26
N VAL A 286 17.59 -6.14 15.32
CA VAL A 286 18.03 -6.91 16.50
C VAL A 286 17.03 -6.63 17.62
N VAL A 287 16.18 -7.61 17.93
CA VAL A 287 15.16 -7.50 18.98
C VAL A 287 15.76 -7.24 20.37
N ALA A 288 15.01 -6.60 21.26
CA ALA A 288 15.42 -6.38 22.64
C ALA A 288 15.78 -7.72 23.33
N GLY A 289 16.99 -7.81 23.87
CA GLY A 289 17.52 -9.04 24.47
C GLY A 289 18.25 -9.99 23.51
N ALA A 290 18.18 -9.76 22.20
CA ALA A 290 19.02 -10.45 21.22
C ALA A 290 20.37 -9.74 21.06
N LYS A 291 21.41 -10.52 20.76
CA LYS A 291 22.76 -10.03 20.53
C LYS A 291 23.24 -10.48 19.16
N LEU A 292 23.38 -9.53 18.23
CA LEU A 292 24.03 -9.78 16.95
C LEU A 292 25.55 -9.71 17.15
N THR A 293 26.25 -10.82 16.93
CA THR A 293 27.71 -10.90 17.02
C THR A 293 28.29 -11.11 15.62
N VAL A 294 29.11 -10.16 15.18
CA VAL A 294 29.72 -10.15 13.85
C VAL A 294 31.24 -10.17 14.00
N ALA A 295 31.95 -10.91 13.16
CA ALA A 295 33.41 -10.93 13.16
C ALA A 295 33.98 -9.56 12.75
N PRO A 296 35.07 -9.07 13.39
CA PRO A 296 35.84 -7.92 12.90
C PRO A 296 36.19 -8.07 11.41
N GLY A 297 36.11 -6.98 10.63
CA GLY A 297 36.36 -6.97 9.19
C GLY A 297 35.20 -7.46 8.30
N THR A 298 34.02 -7.72 8.87
CA THR A 298 32.81 -8.06 8.10
C THR A 298 32.23 -6.84 7.39
N ILE A 299 31.78 -7.02 6.13
CA ILE A 299 31.07 -6.00 5.37
C ILE A 299 29.60 -6.41 5.24
N LEU A 300 28.69 -5.58 5.73
CA LEU A 300 27.25 -5.71 5.53
C LEU A 300 26.82 -4.73 4.42
N GLU A 301 26.46 -5.26 3.27
CA GLU A 301 26.07 -4.50 2.07
C GLU A 301 24.54 -4.49 1.92
N TYR A 302 23.88 -3.35 2.09
CA TYR A 302 22.42 -3.20 2.06
C TYR A 302 21.91 -2.94 0.65
N ASP A 303 20.83 -3.62 0.26
CA ASP A 303 20.13 -3.25 -0.97
C ASP A 303 19.55 -1.80 -0.87
N PRO A 304 19.47 -1.07 -2.00
CA PRO A 304 18.96 0.30 -2.03
C PRO A 304 17.57 0.43 -1.38
N GLY A 305 17.39 1.45 -0.53
CA GLY A 305 16.15 1.72 0.18
C GLY A 305 15.97 0.99 1.51
N ARG A 306 16.92 0.15 1.92
CA ARG A 306 16.93 -0.52 3.24
C ARG A 306 17.78 0.25 4.24
N TRP A 307 17.29 0.37 5.47
CA TRP A 307 17.99 1.07 6.56
C TRP A 307 17.73 0.39 7.90
N ASN A 308 18.76 0.28 8.74
CA ASN A 308 18.61 -0.21 10.11
C ASN A 308 18.50 0.95 11.10
N VAL A 309 17.50 0.88 11.97
CA VAL A 309 17.61 1.38 13.34
C VAL A 309 17.16 0.25 14.26
N GLY A 310 18.05 -0.21 15.14
CA GLY A 310 17.69 -1.14 16.19
C GLY A 310 18.29 -0.66 17.51
N SER A 311 17.45 -0.57 18.54
CA SER A 311 17.75 -0.18 19.92
C SER A 311 18.61 -1.21 20.69
N GLY A 312 19.31 -2.10 19.97
CA GLY A 312 20.08 -3.22 20.50
C GLY A 312 21.59 -2.99 20.42
N ARG A 313 22.34 -3.67 21.30
CA ARG A 313 23.80 -3.55 21.41
C ARG A 313 24.48 -4.51 20.43
N ALA A 314 25.12 -3.98 19.39
CA ALA A 314 26.03 -4.75 18.55
C ALA A 314 27.38 -4.88 19.28
N GLU A 315 27.89 -6.10 19.42
CA GLU A 315 29.21 -6.33 20.01
C GLU A 315 30.07 -7.21 19.11
N SER A 316 31.29 -6.76 18.87
CA SER A 316 32.32 -7.51 18.16
C SER A 316 32.88 -8.62 19.07
N SER A 317 33.02 -9.83 18.55
CA SER A 317 33.56 -10.93 19.34
C SER A 317 35.07 -10.81 19.54
N ARG A 318 35.48 -10.66 20.81
CA ARG A 318 36.83 -10.78 21.40
C ARG A 318 37.90 -9.81 20.88
N LEU A 319 38.37 -8.98 21.83
CA LEU A 319 39.66 -8.28 21.94
C LEU A 319 40.85 -8.90 21.16
N ARG A 320 40.90 -8.72 19.82
CA ARG A 320 42.15 -8.79 19.06
C ARG A 320 42.16 -7.69 18.00
N ARG A 321 42.85 -6.61 18.38
CA ARG A 321 43.26 -5.43 17.60
C ARG A 321 42.12 -4.60 16.99
N ILE A 322 42.18 -3.31 17.29
CA ILE A 322 41.25 -2.23 16.94
C ILE A 322 41.19 -1.94 15.42
N SER A 323 41.77 -2.79 14.55
CA SER A 323 42.04 -2.43 13.15
C SER A 323 40.94 -2.74 12.14
N ASP A 324 39.97 -3.60 12.45
CA ASP A 324 39.07 -4.15 11.43
C ASP A 324 37.59 -3.85 11.76
N PRO A 325 37.10 -2.62 11.50
CA PRO A 325 35.72 -2.24 11.79
C PRO A 325 34.72 -3.06 10.95
N VAL A 326 33.55 -3.34 11.53
CA VAL A 326 32.40 -3.87 10.77
C VAL A 326 31.90 -2.73 9.88
N THR A 327 31.92 -2.93 8.57
CA THR A 327 31.55 -1.89 7.60
C THR A 327 30.11 -2.08 7.15
N PHE A 328 29.29 -1.05 7.32
CA PHE A 328 27.94 -0.98 6.77
C PHE A 328 28.00 -0.14 5.50
N THR A 329 27.66 -0.72 4.36
CA THR A 329 27.70 -0.04 3.06
C THR A 329 26.43 -0.32 2.28
N GLN A 330 26.04 0.56 1.35
CA GLN A 330 24.97 0.25 0.41
C GLN A 330 25.57 -0.50 -0.79
N LYS A 331 24.81 -1.44 -1.34
CA LYS A 331 25.10 -2.00 -2.64
C LYS A 331 25.13 -0.85 -3.64
N PRO A 332 26.17 -0.73 -4.49
CA PRO A 332 26.20 0.28 -5.52
C PRO A 332 24.91 0.21 -6.34
N PHE A 333 24.10 1.26 -6.26
CA PHE A 333 22.92 1.37 -7.11
C PHE A 333 23.42 1.65 -8.53
N ILE A 334 23.29 0.65 -9.40
CA ILE A 334 23.56 0.84 -10.82
C ILE A 334 22.38 1.62 -11.37
N ILE A 335 22.62 2.87 -11.74
CA ILE A 335 21.58 3.73 -12.33
C ILE A 335 21.20 3.10 -13.68
N PRO A 336 19.95 2.66 -13.87
CA PRO A 336 19.53 2.15 -15.16
C PRO A 336 19.65 3.27 -16.19
N HIS A 337 20.45 3.04 -17.23
CA HIS A 337 20.59 4.01 -18.31
C HIS A 337 19.35 3.93 -19.18
N VAL A 338 18.58 5.02 -19.21
CA VAL A 338 17.40 5.17 -20.08
C VAL A 338 17.83 6.08 -21.22
N GLU A 339 17.80 5.58 -22.46
CA GLU A 339 18.37 6.29 -23.63
C GLU A 339 17.86 7.73 -23.79
N ASN A 340 16.63 8.00 -23.34
CA ASN A 340 15.96 9.28 -23.55
C ASN A 340 15.85 10.14 -22.29
N ILE A 341 16.36 9.70 -21.13
CA ILE A 341 16.21 10.42 -19.85
C ILE A 341 17.49 10.28 -19.03
N ARG A 342 18.04 11.42 -18.56
CA ARG A 342 19.21 11.45 -17.68
C ARG A 342 19.04 12.43 -16.51
N LEU A 343 19.75 12.18 -15.43
CA LEU A 343 19.95 13.15 -14.35
C LEU A 343 21.36 13.72 -14.49
N MET A 344 21.48 15.04 -14.44
CA MET A 344 22.76 15.75 -14.48
C MET A 344 23.00 16.49 -13.17
N ASP A 345 24.12 16.25 -12.51
CA ASP A 345 24.51 17.10 -11.37
C ASP A 345 25.09 18.45 -11.82
N GLU A 346 25.64 19.22 -10.87
CA GLU A 346 26.28 20.51 -11.13
C GLU A 346 27.60 20.37 -11.91
N ASN A 347 28.20 19.18 -11.91
CA ASN A 347 29.46 18.86 -12.58
C ASN A 347 29.26 18.13 -13.92
N TYR A 348 28.02 18.05 -14.43
CA TYR A 348 27.66 17.30 -15.64
C TYR A 348 27.95 15.80 -15.55
N ASN A 349 27.89 15.24 -14.34
CA ASN A 349 27.94 13.80 -14.12
C ASN A 349 26.53 13.21 -14.28
N GLU A 350 26.44 12.16 -15.10
CA GLU A 350 25.21 11.40 -15.36
C GLU A 350 25.02 10.22 -14.40
N GLU A 351 26.08 9.81 -13.70
CA GLU A 351 26.05 8.73 -12.71
C GLU A 351 25.58 9.23 -11.34
N VAL A 352 24.46 9.95 -11.33
CA VAL A 352 23.91 10.58 -10.12
C VAL A 352 22.46 10.15 -9.84
N THR A 353 22.15 9.98 -8.56
CA THR A 353 20.79 9.65 -8.10
C THR A 353 19.94 10.89 -7.81
N ALA A 354 20.52 12.07 -7.93
CA ALA A 354 19.84 13.36 -7.78
C ALA A 354 20.53 14.40 -8.67
N GLY A 355 19.75 15.22 -9.37
CA GLY A 355 20.28 16.18 -10.34
C GLY A 355 19.16 16.85 -11.13
N ARG A 356 19.55 17.67 -12.09
CA ARG A 356 18.65 18.24 -13.08
C ARG A 356 18.20 17.13 -14.04
N LEU A 357 16.89 16.93 -14.14
CA LEU A 357 16.29 15.99 -15.10
C LEU A 357 16.36 16.57 -16.50
N GLU A 358 16.97 15.81 -17.42
CA GLU A 358 17.05 16.11 -18.84
C GLU A 358 16.44 14.96 -19.66
N VAL A 359 15.75 15.31 -20.74
CA VAL A 359 15.06 14.39 -21.64
C VAL A 359 15.54 14.65 -23.06
N LEU A 360 15.75 13.60 -23.85
CA LEU A 360 16.15 13.68 -25.25
C LEU A 360 14.90 13.77 -26.14
N ILE A 361 14.77 14.88 -26.88
CA ILE A 361 13.69 15.11 -27.86
C ILE A 361 14.35 15.63 -29.15
N ASP A 362 14.01 15.04 -30.30
CA ASP A 362 14.54 15.42 -31.62
C ASP A 362 16.08 15.48 -31.69
N GLY A 363 16.75 14.57 -30.96
CA GLY A 363 18.21 14.50 -30.89
C GLY A 363 18.87 15.58 -30.01
N GLN A 364 18.09 16.37 -29.27
CA GLN A 364 18.57 17.39 -28.34
C GLN A 364 18.13 17.12 -26.90
N TRP A 365 19.08 17.22 -25.96
CA TRP A 365 18.79 17.12 -24.53
C TRP A 365 18.23 18.43 -24.00
N GLY A 366 17.17 18.35 -23.19
CA GLY A 366 16.74 19.52 -22.42
C GLY A 366 15.91 19.22 -21.19
N THR A 367 15.69 20.27 -20.40
CA THR A 367 15.17 20.17 -19.03
C THR A 367 13.65 20.16 -18.98
N VAL A 368 13.06 19.42 -18.03
CA VAL A 368 11.61 19.39 -17.83
C VAL A 368 11.13 20.65 -17.08
N CYS A 369 10.38 21.52 -17.76
CA CYS A 369 9.82 22.76 -17.20
C CYS A 369 8.28 22.73 -17.17
N ASN A 370 7.68 23.25 -16.08
CA ASN A 370 6.23 23.19 -15.82
C ASN A 370 5.35 23.95 -16.86
N ARG A 371 5.88 24.89 -17.67
CA ARG A 371 5.03 25.69 -18.61
C ARG A 371 5.63 26.10 -19.97
N SER A 372 6.90 25.82 -20.27
CA SER A 372 7.55 26.08 -21.57
C SER A 372 9.05 25.77 -21.48
N TRP A 373 9.71 25.42 -22.59
CA TRP A 373 11.17 25.30 -22.69
C TRP A 373 11.81 26.68 -22.49
N THR A 374 12.39 26.92 -21.31
CA THR A 374 13.16 28.14 -21.02
C THR A 374 14.51 27.74 -20.44
N GLY A 375 15.60 28.25 -21.02
CA GLY A 375 17.00 27.91 -20.71
C GLY A 375 17.54 28.39 -19.37
N LYS A 376 16.78 28.22 -18.27
CA LYS A 376 17.30 28.37 -16.91
C LYS A 376 16.99 27.14 -16.07
N PRO A 377 18.02 26.52 -15.45
CA PRO A 377 17.85 25.26 -14.73
C PRO A 377 17.05 25.46 -13.43
N ARG A 378 16.13 24.54 -13.16
CA ARG A 378 15.61 24.26 -11.82
C ARG A 378 16.03 22.84 -11.43
N SER A 379 16.63 22.73 -10.26
CA SER A 379 17.04 21.47 -9.65
C SER A 379 15.80 20.70 -9.17
N ALA A 380 15.65 19.46 -9.64
CA ALA A 380 14.68 18.50 -9.13
C ALA A 380 15.41 17.56 -8.17
N GLY A 381 15.25 17.78 -6.87
CA GLY A 381 15.84 16.90 -5.86
C GLY A 381 14.87 15.78 -5.47
N VAL A 382 15.28 14.53 -5.62
CA VAL A 382 14.94 13.50 -4.63
C VAL A 382 16.00 13.64 -3.55
N GLN A 383 15.63 14.01 -2.31
CA GLN A 383 16.59 14.06 -1.20
C GLN A 383 17.03 12.63 -0.84
N PRO A 384 18.32 12.26 -1.02
CA PRO A 384 18.91 11.25 -0.17
C PRO A 384 19.21 11.93 1.17
N THR A 385 18.82 11.31 2.28
CA THR A 385 19.20 11.76 3.62
C THR A 385 20.72 11.90 3.67
N ARG A 386 21.21 13.11 3.97
CA ARG A 386 22.62 13.44 4.10
C ARG A 386 23.34 12.40 4.97
N SER A 387 24.44 11.88 4.43
CA SER A 387 25.45 11.13 5.17
C SER A 387 26.00 12.01 6.30
N HIS A 388 25.63 11.73 7.54
CA HIS A 388 26.46 12.16 8.65
C HIS A 388 27.68 11.24 8.71
N ASN A 389 28.84 11.87 8.54
CA ASN A 389 30.15 11.27 8.79
C ASN A 389 30.17 10.55 10.13
N GLY A 390 30.73 9.33 10.09
CA GLY A 390 31.51 8.73 11.16
C GLY A 390 30.89 8.73 12.54
N SER A 391 30.14 7.68 12.86
CA SER A 391 30.06 7.19 14.24
C SER A 391 30.81 5.87 14.30
N SER A 392 32.12 5.96 14.54
CA SER A 392 32.91 4.83 15.00
C SER A 392 32.38 4.47 16.39
N ILE A 393 31.72 3.32 16.51
CA ILE A 393 31.39 2.75 17.82
C ILE A 393 32.66 2.03 18.29
N LEU A 394 33.29 2.58 19.34
CA LEU A 394 34.30 1.88 20.15
C LEU A 394 33.66 0.76 20.96
#